data_AF-A0A0G3UYK7-F1
#
_entry.id   AF-A0A0G3UYK7-F1
#
_cell.length_a   1.000
_cell.length_b   1.000
_cell.length_c   1.000
_cell.angle_alpha   90.00
_cell.angle_beta   90.00
_cell.angle_gamma   90.00
#
_symmetry.space_group_name_H-M   'P 1'
#
loop_
_entity.id
_entity.type
_entity.pdbx_description
1 polymer ?
#
loop_
_entity_poly.entity_id
_entity_poly.type
_entity_poly.pdbx_seq_one_letter_code
_entity_poly.pdbx_strand_id
1 'polypeptide(L)'
;MTGKTTRRTAPLKIWSVLLASLALVGALGAWLTFGRDTAAPCNGLPEDGRVQKSVGADVHPGMSCAALGQAIVKATAAEQGRHSQEQAQAVKDVFFSPGLGYTKNLRIDAALRVPLATVLADFADDTHELLAGLDSQYVVKGDPDDGPWETSGTYHLAVDNLVFRNVVHAVSGDPQAYAILRLAETRYVAQQLAAVPGDATEGALSLTPTKNARALGILDGVADTFARDQAWRTAVRDRLLREPTTQGSYQEDPAAYLTATWLQGLRNTPEAELANRLRTQGVDIARTWTQERNTDEFTRQALLAEVDRSALSAYREAKS
;
A
#
# COMPACT_ATOMS: atom_id res chain seq x y z
N MET A 1 -17.89 100.47 20.14
CA MET A 1 -16.55 100.39 20.74
C MET A 1 -16.13 98.92 20.80
N THR A 2 -14.92 98.61 20.27
CA THR A 2 -14.05 97.44 20.56
C THR A 2 -14.64 96.02 20.46
N GLY A 3 -14.12 95.06 19.69
CA GLY A 3 -12.90 94.97 18.91
C GLY A 3 -12.87 93.66 18.07
N LYS A 4 -12.05 93.68 17.01
CA LYS A 4 -11.77 92.55 16.10
C LYS A 4 -10.90 91.49 16.78
N THR A 5 -11.14 90.22 16.48
CA THR A 5 -10.07 89.21 16.45
C THR A 5 -10.24 88.25 15.27
N THR A 6 -9.31 88.36 14.34
CA THR A 6 -9.08 87.45 13.21
C THR A 6 -8.40 86.17 13.73
N ARG A 7 -8.79 84.98 13.25
CA ARG A 7 -7.89 83.81 13.29
C ARG A 7 -7.93 83.01 12.00
N ARG A 8 -6.71 82.69 11.56
CA ARG A 8 -6.28 82.07 10.31
C ARG A 8 -6.68 80.61 10.19
N THR A 9 -6.78 80.19 8.94
CA THR A 9 -6.82 78.83 8.41
C THR A 9 -5.55 78.03 8.72
N ALA A 10 -5.70 76.71 8.88
CA ALA A 10 -4.69 75.71 8.51
C ALA A 10 -5.39 74.40 8.08
N PRO A 11 -5.06 73.82 6.91
CA PRO A 11 -5.65 72.57 6.45
C PRO A 11 -4.86 71.36 6.99
N LEU A 12 -5.55 70.46 7.71
CA LEU A 12 -4.99 69.16 8.08
C LEU A 12 -5.04 68.23 6.85
N LYS A 13 -3.90 68.09 6.19
CA LYS A 13 -3.67 67.15 5.09
C LYS A 13 -2.76 66.02 5.56
N ILE A 14 -3.18 64.79 5.24
CA ILE A 14 -2.30 63.66 4.88
C ILE A 14 -1.48 63.07 6.03
N TRP A 15 -2.10 62.31 6.95
CA TRP A 15 -1.36 61.35 7.81
C TRP A 15 -2.08 60.01 8.04
N SER A 16 -3.20 59.74 7.36
CA SER A 16 -4.02 58.54 7.63
C SER A 16 -3.87 57.42 6.60
N VAL A 17 -3.13 57.62 5.50
CA VAL A 17 -3.02 56.62 4.41
C VAL A 17 -1.80 55.70 4.56
N LEU A 18 -0.71 56.14 5.22
CA LEU A 18 0.52 55.35 5.28
C LEU A 18 0.51 54.21 6.32
N LEU A 19 -0.32 54.27 7.35
CA LEU A 19 -0.40 53.24 8.40
C LEU A 19 -1.27 52.03 7.99
N ALA A 20 -2.24 52.22 7.09
CA ALA A 20 -3.07 51.13 6.58
C ALA A 20 -2.31 50.23 5.59
N SER A 21 -1.35 50.79 4.85
CA SER A 21 -0.56 50.02 3.86
C SER A 21 0.49 49.10 4.50
N LEU A 22 1.07 49.49 5.64
CA LEU A 22 2.06 48.66 6.35
C LEU A 22 1.45 47.45 7.07
N ALA A 23 0.20 47.56 7.55
CA ALA A 23 -0.51 46.43 8.15
C ALA A 23 -0.92 45.38 7.11
N LEU A 24 -1.30 45.79 5.90
CA LEU A 24 -1.63 44.89 4.79
C LEU A 24 -0.40 44.17 4.20
N VAL A 25 0.75 44.84 4.12
CA VAL A 25 2.00 44.20 3.66
C VAL A 25 2.56 43.25 4.72
N GLY A 26 2.43 43.56 6.02
CA GLY A 26 2.81 42.65 7.11
C GLY A 26 1.94 41.39 7.18
N ALA A 27 0.63 41.52 6.96
CA ALA A 27 -0.29 40.37 6.92
C ALA A 27 -0.07 39.48 5.68
N LEU A 28 0.22 40.06 4.52
CA LEU A 28 0.56 39.30 3.30
C LEU A 28 1.93 38.61 3.39
N GLY A 29 2.92 39.24 4.03
CA GLY A 29 4.24 38.64 4.26
C GLY A 29 4.19 37.43 5.18
N ALA A 30 3.39 37.49 6.26
CA ALA A 30 3.21 36.36 7.18
C ALA A 30 2.44 35.20 6.53
N TRP A 31 1.48 35.47 5.65
CA TRP A 31 0.74 34.42 4.93
C TRP A 31 1.61 33.71 3.87
N LEU A 32 2.56 34.41 3.24
CA LEU A 32 3.50 33.81 2.29
C LEU A 32 4.59 32.96 2.96
N THR A 33 4.91 33.20 4.23
CA THR A 33 5.89 32.39 4.98
C THR A 33 5.28 31.28 5.84
N PHE A 34 4.02 31.41 6.27
CA PHE A 34 3.33 30.42 7.11
C PHE A 34 2.14 29.71 6.43
N GLY A 35 1.72 30.13 5.22
CA GLY A 35 0.56 29.57 4.51
C GLY A 35 0.89 28.43 3.54
N ARG A 36 2.10 27.87 3.58
CA ARG A 36 2.34 26.56 2.96
C ARG A 36 2.10 25.53 4.05
N ASP A 37 0.95 24.88 3.99
CA ASP A 37 0.71 23.60 4.68
C ASP A 37 1.77 22.60 4.22
N THR A 38 2.95 22.64 4.81
CA THR A 38 3.94 21.59 4.67
C THR A 38 3.34 20.39 5.38
N ALA A 39 3.17 19.29 4.63
CA ALA A 39 2.72 18.04 5.21
C ALA A 39 3.50 17.76 6.51
N ALA A 40 2.78 17.38 7.57
CA ALA A 40 3.40 17.07 8.85
C ALA A 40 4.51 16.02 8.64
N PRO A 41 5.69 16.18 9.28
CA PRO A 41 6.73 15.16 9.23
C PRO A 41 6.16 13.77 9.52
N CYS A 42 6.59 12.76 8.76
CA CYS A 42 6.14 11.38 8.94
C CYS A 42 4.61 11.21 8.95
N ASN A 43 3.89 12.05 8.19
CA ASN A 43 2.44 12.05 8.13
C ASN A 43 1.75 12.35 9.49
N GLY A 44 2.44 12.97 10.45
CA GLY A 44 1.88 13.25 11.77
C GLY A 44 1.66 12.01 12.65
N LEU A 45 2.21 10.85 12.25
CA LEU A 45 2.12 9.60 13.00
C LEU A 45 2.73 9.69 14.40
N PRO A 46 3.91 10.32 14.61
CA PRO A 46 4.48 10.44 15.95
C PRO A 46 3.63 11.29 16.91
N GLU A 47 2.76 12.16 16.39
CA GLU A 47 1.86 13.02 17.18
C GLU A 47 0.50 12.35 17.47
N ASP A 48 0.18 11.24 16.81
CA ASP A 48 -1.08 10.53 16.99
C ASP A 48 -1.05 9.67 18.27
N GLY A 49 -1.95 9.96 19.21
CA GLY A 49 -2.00 9.28 20.51
C GLY A 49 -2.37 7.79 20.43
N ARG A 50 -3.10 7.34 19.38
CA ARG A 50 -3.35 5.91 19.16
C ARG A 50 -2.10 5.22 18.64
N VAL A 51 -1.39 5.85 17.70
CA VAL A 51 -0.11 5.34 17.20
C VAL A 51 0.92 5.22 18.34
N GLN A 52 1.06 6.26 19.18
CA GLN A 52 1.94 6.22 20.36
C GLN A 52 1.56 5.07 21.32
N LYS A 53 0.26 4.87 21.55
CA LYS A 53 -0.23 3.83 22.44
C LYS A 53 0.04 2.42 21.91
N SER A 54 -0.22 2.19 20.63
CA SER A 54 -0.24 0.84 20.05
C SER A 54 1.10 0.41 19.47
N VAL A 55 1.88 1.34 18.89
CA VAL A 55 3.24 1.04 18.41
C VAL A 55 4.25 1.00 19.57
N GLY A 56 4.02 1.81 20.61
CA GLY A 56 4.76 1.74 21.87
C GLY A 56 5.27 3.10 22.36
N ALA A 57 5.59 3.14 23.66
CA ALA A 57 5.93 4.35 24.39
C ALA A 57 7.20 5.09 23.90
N ASP A 58 8.04 4.43 23.11
CA ASP A 58 9.22 5.05 22.49
C ASP A 58 8.83 5.98 21.32
N VAL A 59 7.63 5.85 20.76
CA VAL A 59 7.12 6.78 19.74
C VAL A 59 6.78 8.10 20.41
N HIS A 60 7.44 9.17 19.97
CA HIS A 60 7.23 10.51 20.51
C HIS A 60 7.30 11.58 19.40
N PRO A 61 6.67 12.75 19.60
CA PRO A 61 6.78 13.87 18.67
C PRO A 61 8.26 14.23 18.40
N GLY A 62 8.57 14.58 17.15
CA GLY A 62 9.92 14.92 16.71
C GLY A 62 10.87 13.74 16.46
N MET A 63 10.41 12.48 16.62
CA MET A 63 11.15 11.30 16.17
C MET A 63 11.32 11.32 14.64
N SER A 64 12.46 10.83 14.15
CA SER A 64 12.68 10.67 12.70
C SER A 64 11.76 9.61 12.08
N CYS A 65 11.36 9.80 10.83
CA CYS A 65 10.49 8.84 10.13
C CYS A 65 11.14 7.45 9.97
N ALA A 66 12.46 7.38 9.87
CA ALA A 66 13.19 6.11 9.84
C ALA A 66 13.08 5.36 11.18
N ALA A 67 13.26 6.06 12.31
CA ALA A 67 13.10 5.46 13.63
C ALA A 67 11.65 5.04 13.89
N LEU A 68 10.68 5.87 13.49
CA LEU A 68 9.26 5.51 13.54
C LEU A 68 8.97 4.25 12.72
N GLY A 69 9.45 4.18 11.48
CA GLY A 69 9.25 3.00 10.62
C GLY A 69 9.79 1.72 11.25
N GLN A 70 10.96 1.77 11.91
CA GLN A 70 11.51 0.63 12.65
C GLN A 70 10.65 0.25 13.86
N ALA A 71 10.14 1.24 14.59
CA ALA A 71 9.23 1.01 15.71
C ALA A 71 7.94 0.31 15.26
N ILE A 72 7.34 0.77 14.15
CA ILE A 72 6.15 0.16 13.55
C ILE A 72 6.43 -1.30 13.19
N VAL A 73 7.49 -1.59 12.41
CA VAL A 73 7.84 -2.97 12.02
C VAL A 73 8.05 -3.87 13.24
N LYS A 74 8.74 -3.38 14.27
CA LYS A 74 8.97 -4.14 15.50
C LYS A 74 7.67 -4.44 16.25
N ALA A 75 6.76 -3.47 16.32
CA ALA A 75 5.51 -3.59 17.06
C ALA A 75 4.51 -4.54 16.39
N THR A 76 4.65 -4.79 15.09
CA THR A 76 3.65 -5.50 14.28
C THR A 76 4.13 -6.86 13.79
N ALA A 77 5.40 -7.23 14.01
CA ALA A 77 5.98 -8.46 13.48
C ALA A 77 5.37 -9.71 14.11
N ALA A 78 4.87 -10.63 13.28
CA ALA A 78 4.31 -11.91 13.74
C ALA A 78 5.31 -12.74 14.56
N GLU A 79 4.78 -13.47 15.54
CA GLU A 79 5.50 -14.58 16.17
C GLU A 79 5.09 -15.90 15.50
N GLN A 80 6.06 -16.59 14.89
CA GLN A 80 5.81 -17.87 14.17
C GLN A 80 4.72 -17.77 13.07
N GLY A 81 4.58 -16.60 12.44
CA GLY A 81 3.57 -16.35 11.40
C GLY A 81 2.15 -16.18 11.95
N ARG A 82 1.99 -15.91 13.25
CA ARG A 82 0.71 -15.54 13.87
C ARG A 82 0.82 -14.14 14.46
N HIS A 83 -0.23 -13.35 14.24
CA HIS A 83 -0.34 -12.00 14.78
C HIS A 83 -1.23 -11.99 16.03
N SER A 84 -0.79 -11.26 17.06
CA SER A 84 -1.62 -10.97 18.23
C SER A 84 -2.61 -9.85 17.94
N GLN A 85 -3.60 -9.68 18.83
CA GLN A 85 -4.56 -8.58 18.72
C GLN A 85 -3.87 -7.22 18.73
N GLU A 86 -2.86 -7.04 19.59
CA GLU A 86 -2.09 -5.80 19.73
C GLU A 86 -1.32 -5.48 18.45
N GLN A 87 -0.73 -6.50 17.81
CA GLN A 87 0.01 -6.34 16.56
C GLN A 87 -0.90 -5.89 15.42
N ALA A 88 -2.03 -6.57 15.23
CA ALA A 88 -3.02 -6.20 14.21
C ALA A 88 -3.63 -4.81 14.50
N GLN A 89 -3.91 -4.49 15.78
CA GLN A 89 -4.43 -3.18 16.18
C GLN A 89 -3.41 -2.07 15.91
N ALA A 90 -2.12 -2.30 16.15
CA ALA A 90 -1.09 -1.31 15.89
C ALA A 90 -1.02 -0.95 14.40
N VAL A 91 -1.15 -1.92 13.49
CA VAL A 91 -1.25 -1.62 12.05
C VAL A 91 -2.50 -0.81 11.73
N LYS A 92 -3.64 -1.21 12.28
CA LYS A 92 -4.93 -0.53 12.07
C LYS A 92 -4.88 0.93 12.54
N ASP A 93 -4.31 1.19 13.72
CA ASP A 93 -4.16 2.53 14.27
C ASP A 93 -3.24 3.41 13.41
N VAL A 94 -2.16 2.84 12.86
CA VAL A 94 -1.30 3.54 11.90
C VAL A 94 -2.09 3.92 10.64
N PHE A 95 -2.85 2.98 10.06
CA PHE A 95 -3.56 3.21 8.80
C PHE A 95 -4.73 4.19 8.94
N PHE A 96 -5.41 4.18 10.09
CA PHE A 96 -6.49 5.13 10.41
C PHE A 96 -6.03 6.41 11.09
N SER A 97 -4.73 6.64 11.21
CA SER A 97 -4.20 7.92 11.65
C SER A 97 -4.64 9.03 10.67
N PRO A 98 -4.88 10.28 11.15
CA PRO A 98 -5.36 11.37 10.32
C PRO A 98 -4.49 11.68 9.10
N GLY A 99 -3.18 11.42 9.15
CA GLY A 99 -2.26 11.68 8.05
C GLY A 99 -2.07 10.53 7.06
N LEU A 100 -2.66 9.36 7.32
CA LEU A 100 -2.70 8.24 6.38
C LEU A 100 -4.10 7.89 5.88
N GLY A 101 -5.14 8.02 6.69
CA GLY A 101 -6.49 7.48 6.42
C GLY A 101 -7.19 7.98 5.15
N TYR A 102 -8.32 8.69 5.30
CA TYR A 102 -9.13 9.14 4.15
C TYR A 102 -8.52 10.32 3.37
N THR A 103 -7.19 10.44 3.35
CA THR A 103 -6.47 11.52 2.68
C THR A 103 -6.49 11.31 1.16
N LYS A 104 -7.11 12.25 0.44
CA LYS A 104 -7.02 12.30 -1.03
C LYS A 104 -5.58 12.53 -1.46
N ASN A 105 -5.10 11.79 -2.46
CA ASN A 105 -3.73 11.86 -2.97
C ASN A 105 -2.69 11.67 -1.86
N LEU A 106 -2.89 10.64 -1.01
CA LEU A 106 -2.01 10.31 0.08
C LEU A 106 -0.54 10.30 -0.36
N ARG A 107 0.31 11.03 0.36
CA ARG A 107 1.75 11.02 0.18
C ARG A 107 2.39 10.53 1.47
N ILE A 108 3.01 9.37 1.42
CA ILE A 108 3.77 8.81 2.54
C ILE A 108 5.22 9.28 2.46
N ASP A 109 5.77 9.70 3.59
CA ASP A 109 7.19 10.02 3.73
C ASP A 109 8.06 8.87 3.20
N ALA A 110 9.10 9.16 2.44
CA ALA A 110 9.91 8.14 1.77
C ALA A 110 10.50 7.13 2.77
N ALA A 111 10.88 7.56 3.97
CA ALA A 111 11.45 6.69 4.99
C ALA A 111 10.44 5.70 5.59
N LEU A 112 9.12 5.92 5.42
CA LEU A 112 8.07 5.03 5.92
C LEU A 112 7.61 3.99 4.89
N ARG A 113 7.87 4.19 3.59
CA ARG A 113 7.30 3.34 2.53
C ARG A 113 7.76 1.89 2.63
N VAL A 114 9.06 1.66 2.79
CA VAL A 114 9.62 0.31 2.93
C VAL A 114 9.18 -0.36 4.25
N PRO A 115 9.22 0.31 5.42
CA PRO A 115 8.64 -0.24 6.65
C PRO A 115 7.18 -0.65 6.52
N LEU A 116 6.32 0.22 5.97
CA LEU A 116 4.89 -0.09 5.82
C LEU A 116 4.65 -1.24 4.81
N ALA A 117 5.42 -1.29 3.72
CA ALA A 117 5.37 -2.44 2.80
C ALA A 117 5.86 -3.74 3.47
N THR A 118 6.80 -3.65 4.40
CA THR A 118 7.29 -4.80 5.18
C THR A 118 6.20 -5.30 6.12
N VAL A 119 5.48 -4.41 6.79
CA VAL A 119 4.32 -4.78 7.62
C VAL A 119 3.24 -5.45 6.79
N LEU A 120 2.83 -4.84 5.67
CA LEU A 120 1.84 -5.44 4.76
C LEU A 120 2.29 -6.81 4.23
N ALA A 121 3.57 -6.98 3.93
CA ALA A 121 4.13 -8.27 3.51
C ALA A 121 4.13 -9.33 4.63
N ASP A 122 4.20 -8.92 5.89
CA ASP A 122 4.10 -9.82 7.05
C ASP A 122 2.64 -10.28 7.26
N PHE A 123 1.67 -9.38 7.04
CA PHE A 123 0.23 -9.65 6.96
C PHE A 123 -0.19 -10.09 5.55
N ALA A 124 0.52 -11.06 4.96
CA ALA A 124 0.33 -11.44 3.55
C ALA A 124 -1.07 -12.00 3.25
N ASP A 125 -1.67 -12.74 4.17
CA ASP A 125 -3.02 -13.26 4.06
C ASP A 125 -4.07 -12.14 4.05
N ASP A 126 -4.02 -11.24 5.03
CA ASP A 126 -4.94 -10.11 5.12
C ASP A 126 -4.76 -9.15 3.93
N THR A 127 -3.51 -8.89 3.55
CA THR A 127 -3.18 -8.05 2.39
C THR A 127 -3.75 -8.67 1.11
N HIS A 128 -3.65 -9.99 0.95
CA HIS A 128 -4.24 -10.69 -0.17
C HIS A 128 -5.77 -10.55 -0.20
N GLU A 129 -6.43 -10.72 0.95
CA GLU A 129 -7.89 -10.60 1.06
C GLU A 129 -8.37 -9.18 0.75
N LEU A 130 -7.67 -8.16 1.25
CA LEU A 130 -7.94 -6.75 0.97
C LEU A 130 -7.68 -6.37 -0.50
N LEU A 131 -6.62 -6.90 -1.12
CA LEU A 131 -6.35 -6.74 -2.55
C LEU A 131 -7.43 -7.43 -3.39
N ALA A 132 -7.78 -8.67 -3.06
CA ALA A 132 -8.80 -9.41 -3.79
C ALA A 132 -10.19 -8.76 -3.61
N GLY A 133 -10.52 -8.27 -2.41
CA GLY A 133 -11.79 -7.62 -2.11
C GLY A 133 -13.00 -8.52 -2.37
N LEU A 134 -12.86 -9.83 -2.16
CA LEU A 134 -13.91 -10.83 -2.37
C LEU A 134 -14.47 -11.40 -1.05
N ASP A 135 -13.73 -11.31 0.05
CA ASP A 135 -14.20 -11.74 1.36
C ASP A 135 -14.97 -10.60 2.05
N SER A 136 -16.24 -10.85 2.33
CA SER A 136 -17.13 -9.88 2.96
C SER A 136 -16.76 -9.58 4.42
N GLN A 137 -16.02 -10.45 5.10
CA GLN A 137 -15.55 -10.19 6.47
C GLN A 137 -14.65 -8.96 6.51
N TYR A 138 -13.77 -8.79 5.53
CA TYR A 138 -12.87 -7.64 5.45
C TYR A 138 -13.60 -6.33 5.17
N VAL A 139 -14.77 -6.39 4.53
CA VAL A 139 -15.66 -5.23 4.35
C VAL A 139 -16.36 -4.90 5.67
N VAL A 140 -16.93 -5.91 6.33
CA VAL A 140 -17.69 -5.71 7.57
C VAL A 140 -16.79 -5.27 8.73
N LYS A 141 -15.56 -5.78 8.81
CA LYS A 141 -14.59 -5.51 9.87
C LYS A 141 -13.61 -4.37 9.55
N GLY A 142 -13.80 -3.72 8.39
CA GLY A 142 -12.93 -2.66 7.91
C GLY A 142 -13.09 -1.33 8.65
N ASP A 143 -14.13 -1.17 9.46
CA ASP A 143 -14.42 0.09 10.18
C ASP A 143 -13.30 0.44 11.19
N PRO A 144 -12.87 1.71 11.34
CA PRO A 144 -11.87 2.10 12.32
C PRO A 144 -12.23 1.76 13.77
N ASP A 145 -13.52 1.71 14.12
CA ASP A 145 -13.98 1.43 15.47
C ASP A 145 -14.07 -0.09 15.76
N ASP A 146 -14.04 -0.93 14.72
CA ASP A 146 -13.97 -2.37 14.85
C ASP A 146 -12.54 -2.83 15.15
N GLY A 147 -12.35 -3.57 16.24
CA GLY A 147 -11.07 -4.21 16.54
C GLY A 147 -10.73 -5.33 15.54
N PRO A 148 -9.44 -5.74 15.47
CA PRO A 148 -9.03 -6.98 14.82
C PRO A 148 -9.87 -8.16 15.32
N TRP A 149 -10.17 -9.10 14.42
CA TRP A 149 -10.89 -10.32 14.79
C TRP A 149 -9.97 -11.53 14.75
N GLU A 150 -10.25 -12.50 15.61
CA GLU A 150 -9.49 -13.74 15.68
C GLU A 150 -10.12 -14.81 14.78
N THR A 151 -9.29 -15.54 14.05
CA THR A 151 -9.68 -16.82 13.45
C THR A 151 -8.48 -17.76 13.47
N SER A 152 -8.70 -19.03 13.82
CA SER A 152 -7.65 -20.06 13.83
C SER A 152 -6.39 -19.71 14.67
N GLY A 153 -6.56 -18.92 15.74
CA GLY A 153 -5.47 -18.53 16.63
C GLY A 153 -4.53 -17.45 16.10
N THR A 154 -4.96 -16.69 15.08
CA THR A 154 -4.30 -15.45 14.62
C THR A 154 -5.33 -14.32 14.53
N TYR A 155 -4.88 -13.08 14.72
CA TYR A 155 -5.71 -11.89 14.56
C TYR A 155 -5.51 -11.27 13.18
N HIS A 156 -6.62 -10.95 12.53
CA HIS A 156 -6.66 -10.41 11.18
C HIS A 156 -6.77 -8.89 11.18
N LEU A 157 -6.05 -8.29 10.23
CA LEU A 157 -6.11 -6.89 9.83
C LEU A 157 -7.21 -6.68 8.79
N ALA A 158 -8.30 -6.00 9.17
CA ALA A 158 -9.22 -5.39 8.21
C ALA A 158 -9.22 -3.88 8.39
N VAL A 159 -9.16 -3.22 7.24
CA VAL A 159 -9.25 -1.78 7.08
C VAL A 159 -10.17 -1.50 5.90
N ASP A 160 -10.76 -0.31 5.90
CA ASP A 160 -11.54 0.18 4.77
C ASP A 160 -10.74 0.10 3.46
N ASN A 161 -11.37 -0.39 2.39
CA ASN A 161 -10.70 -0.66 1.12
C ASN A 161 -10.14 0.62 0.47
N LEU A 162 -10.79 1.79 0.65
CA LEU A 162 -10.25 3.05 0.15
C LEU A 162 -8.98 3.44 0.91
N VAL A 163 -8.98 3.31 2.24
CA VAL A 163 -7.78 3.54 3.06
C VAL A 163 -6.66 2.60 2.64
N PHE A 164 -6.94 1.30 2.55
CA PHE A 164 -5.96 0.29 2.12
C PHE A 164 -5.36 0.60 0.75
N ARG A 165 -6.20 0.87 -0.26
CA ARG A 165 -5.73 1.18 -1.63
C ARG A 165 -4.89 2.44 -1.67
N ASN A 166 -5.26 3.48 -0.92
CA ASN A 166 -4.46 4.70 -0.83
C ASN A 166 -3.08 4.44 -0.23
N VAL A 167 -3.01 3.63 0.84
CA VAL A 167 -1.74 3.24 1.46
C VAL A 167 -0.89 2.41 0.49
N VAL A 168 -1.45 1.35 -0.10
CA VAL A 168 -0.75 0.50 -1.07
C VAL A 168 -0.22 1.32 -2.26
N HIS A 169 -1.03 2.24 -2.79
CA HIS A 169 -0.62 3.14 -3.87
C HIS A 169 0.54 4.05 -3.45
N ALA A 170 0.41 4.72 -2.29
CA ALA A 170 1.40 5.67 -1.81
C ALA A 170 2.75 5.01 -1.45
N VAL A 171 2.73 3.81 -0.85
CA VAL A 171 3.99 3.07 -0.57
C VAL A 171 4.63 2.55 -1.85
N SER A 172 3.84 2.14 -2.84
CA SER A 172 4.34 1.59 -4.12
C SER A 172 5.05 2.61 -5.01
N GLY A 173 4.94 3.91 -4.69
CA GLY A 173 5.77 4.93 -5.30
C GLY A 173 7.28 4.75 -5.01
N ASP A 174 7.65 3.94 -4.02
CA ASP A 174 9.01 3.42 -3.84
C ASP A 174 9.14 2.03 -4.50
N PRO A 175 10.12 1.82 -5.41
CA PRO A 175 10.25 0.55 -6.12
C PRO A 175 10.65 -0.62 -5.22
N GLN A 176 11.39 -0.37 -4.14
CA GLN A 176 11.73 -1.41 -3.17
C GLN A 176 10.50 -1.83 -2.36
N ALA A 177 9.68 -0.86 -1.93
CA ALA A 177 8.42 -1.13 -1.23
C ALA A 177 7.45 -1.92 -2.12
N TYR A 178 7.27 -1.53 -3.38
CA TYR A 178 6.45 -2.30 -4.33
C TYR A 178 6.98 -3.72 -4.53
N ALA A 179 8.29 -3.90 -4.71
CA ALA A 179 8.87 -5.23 -4.90
C ALA A 179 8.70 -6.14 -3.67
N ILE A 180 8.70 -5.58 -2.45
CA ILE A 180 8.39 -6.32 -1.22
C ILE A 180 6.94 -6.83 -1.25
N LEU A 181 5.98 -5.94 -1.50
CA LEU A 181 4.56 -6.32 -1.61
C LEU A 181 4.34 -7.35 -2.71
N ARG A 182 4.92 -7.11 -3.88
CA ARG A 182 4.78 -7.97 -5.05
C ARG A 182 5.29 -9.38 -4.77
N LEU A 183 6.44 -9.50 -4.11
CA LEU A 183 7.02 -10.78 -3.78
C LEU A 183 6.23 -11.52 -2.69
N ALA A 184 5.78 -10.82 -1.66
CA ALA A 184 4.93 -11.41 -0.62
C ALA A 184 3.65 -11.99 -1.23
N GLU A 185 2.97 -11.21 -2.06
CA GLU A 185 1.78 -11.65 -2.79
C GLU A 185 2.09 -12.84 -3.71
N THR A 186 3.23 -12.82 -4.41
CA THR A 186 3.67 -13.95 -5.26
C THR A 186 3.76 -15.27 -4.47
N ARG A 187 4.38 -15.21 -3.29
CA ARG A 187 4.55 -16.38 -2.41
C ARG A 187 3.22 -16.86 -1.88
N TYR A 188 2.39 -15.93 -1.42
CA TYR A 188 1.07 -16.25 -0.88
C TYR A 188 0.16 -16.87 -1.94
N VAL A 189 0.12 -16.31 -3.15
CA VAL A 189 -0.58 -16.89 -4.31
C VAL A 189 -0.12 -18.31 -4.60
N ALA A 190 1.19 -18.57 -4.59
CA ALA A 190 1.73 -19.90 -4.80
C ALA A 190 1.33 -20.88 -3.67
N GLN A 191 1.33 -20.43 -2.41
CA GLN A 191 0.85 -21.21 -1.26
C GLN A 191 -0.63 -21.54 -1.37
N GLN A 192 -1.47 -20.58 -1.76
CA GLN A 192 -2.91 -20.77 -1.96
C GLN A 192 -3.19 -21.81 -3.05
N LEU A 193 -2.47 -21.77 -4.18
CA LEU A 193 -2.59 -22.78 -5.24
C LEU A 193 -2.11 -24.17 -4.78
N ALA A 194 -1.01 -24.22 -4.03
CA ALA A 194 -0.49 -25.46 -3.46
C ALA A 194 -1.49 -26.12 -2.49
N ALA A 195 -2.27 -25.33 -1.77
CA ALA A 195 -3.26 -25.78 -0.80
C ALA A 195 -4.57 -26.29 -1.44
N VAL A 196 -4.80 -26.08 -2.74
CA VAL A 196 -6.00 -26.58 -3.42
C VAL A 196 -5.98 -28.12 -3.46
N PRO A 197 -7.01 -28.81 -2.91
CA PRO A 197 -7.06 -30.28 -2.88
C PRO A 197 -6.86 -30.91 -4.25
N GLY A 198 -6.16 -32.04 -4.32
CA GLY A 198 -5.82 -32.73 -5.57
C GLY A 198 -7.03 -33.14 -6.42
N ASP A 199 -8.16 -33.38 -5.76
CA ASP A 199 -9.46 -33.78 -6.31
C ASP A 199 -10.44 -32.61 -6.50
N ALA A 200 -9.99 -31.35 -6.31
CA ALA A 200 -10.83 -30.19 -6.54
C ALA A 200 -11.34 -30.11 -7.99
N THR A 201 -12.65 -29.92 -8.16
CA THR A 201 -13.32 -29.79 -9.46
C THR A 201 -14.13 -28.50 -9.55
N GLU A 202 -14.49 -28.10 -10.77
CA GLU A 202 -15.41 -26.99 -11.05
C GLU A 202 -15.07 -25.70 -10.27
N GLY A 203 -16.03 -25.11 -9.55
CA GLY A 203 -15.85 -23.87 -8.81
C GLY A 203 -14.76 -23.94 -7.74
N ALA A 204 -14.52 -25.11 -7.13
CA ALA A 204 -13.43 -25.28 -6.17
C ALA A 204 -12.05 -25.22 -6.85
N LEU A 205 -11.96 -25.67 -8.11
CA LEU A 205 -10.73 -25.57 -8.89
C LEU A 205 -10.50 -24.14 -9.40
N SER A 206 -11.55 -23.38 -9.71
CA SER A 206 -11.43 -22.05 -10.31
C SER A 206 -11.39 -20.88 -9.34
N LEU A 207 -11.96 -21.02 -8.14
CA LEU A 207 -12.06 -19.92 -7.17
C LEU A 207 -10.69 -19.36 -6.77
N THR A 208 -9.79 -20.23 -6.29
CA THR A 208 -8.47 -19.81 -5.79
C THR A 208 -7.60 -19.16 -6.87
N PRO A 209 -7.40 -19.76 -8.07
CA PRO A 209 -6.66 -19.09 -9.14
C PRO A 209 -7.25 -17.74 -9.55
N THR A 210 -8.59 -17.64 -9.61
CA THR A 210 -9.29 -16.41 -10.01
C THR A 210 -9.13 -15.29 -8.98
N LYS A 211 -9.19 -15.63 -7.69
CA LYS A 211 -8.94 -14.71 -6.57
C LYS A 211 -7.48 -14.23 -6.55
N ASN A 212 -6.53 -15.14 -6.70
CA ASN A 212 -5.11 -14.85 -6.82
C ASN A 212 -4.80 -13.89 -7.98
N ALA A 213 -5.43 -14.12 -9.13
CA ALA A 213 -5.29 -13.25 -10.29
C ALA A 213 -5.80 -11.84 -10.02
N ARG A 214 -6.91 -11.71 -9.27
CA ARG A 214 -7.48 -10.41 -8.89
C ARG A 214 -6.53 -9.61 -8.02
N ALA A 215 -5.97 -10.21 -6.97
CA ALA A 215 -5.04 -9.52 -6.07
C ALA A 215 -3.77 -9.03 -6.80
N LEU A 216 -3.17 -9.88 -7.64
CA LEU A 216 -2.04 -9.49 -8.50
C LEU A 216 -2.42 -8.38 -9.49
N GLY A 217 -3.62 -8.44 -10.07
CA GLY A 217 -4.13 -7.42 -10.98
C GLY A 217 -4.28 -6.04 -10.33
N ILE A 218 -4.69 -5.96 -9.06
CA ILE A 218 -4.69 -4.69 -8.31
C ILE A 218 -3.28 -4.12 -8.21
N LEU A 219 -2.29 -4.94 -7.84
CA LEU A 219 -0.88 -4.51 -7.78
C LEU A 219 -0.35 -4.05 -9.15
N ASP A 220 -0.80 -4.68 -10.24
CA ASP A 220 -0.44 -4.25 -11.60
C ASP A 220 -1.03 -2.87 -11.93
N GLY A 221 -2.27 -2.61 -11.51
CA GLY A 221 -2.94 -1.32 -11.72
C GLY A 221 -2.27 -0.20 -10.94
N VAL A 222 -1.86 -0.47 -9.69
CA VAL A 222 -1.05 0.45 -8.89
C VAL A 222 0.29 0.73 -9.58
N ALA A 223 1.00 -0.31 -10.03
CA ALA A 223 2.30 -0.17 -10.70
C ALA A 223 2.24 0.66 -11.98
N ASP A 224 1.13 0.64 -12.72
CA ASP A 224 0.97 1.40 -13.96
C ASP A 224 1.16 2.91 -13.76
N THR A 225 0.87 3.42 -12.56
CA THR A 225 1.13 4.83 -12.18
C THR A 225 2.62 5.18 -12.26
N PHE A 226 3.50 4.23 -11.94
CA PHE A 226 4.95 4.43 -11.80
C PHE A 226 5.74 3.82 -12.95
N ALA A 227 5.15 2.88 -13.71
CA ALA A 227 5.83 2.08 -14.73
C ALA A 227 6.42 2.90 -15.89
N ARG A 228 6.04 4.17 -16.07
CA ARG A 228 6.68 5.06 -17.06
C ARG A 228 8.12 5.43 -16.69
N ASP A 229 8.45 5.40 -15.40
CA ASP A 229 9.81 5.62 -14.91
C ASP A 229 10.66 4.36 -15.13
N GLN A 230 11.71 4.47 -15.95
CA GLN A 230 12.64 3.37 -16.19
C GLN A 230 13.44 3.00 -14.93
N ALA A 231 13.87 3.99 -14.14
CA ALA A 231 14.64 3.72 -12.92
C ALA A 231 13.79 2.95 -11.90
N TRP A 232 12.51 3.29 -11.76
CA TRP A 232 11.57 2.54 -10.93
C TRP A 232 11.43 1.08 -11.41
N ARG A 233 11.20 0.86 -12.71
CA ARG A 233 11.07 -0.49 -13.28
C ARG A 233 12.32 -1.34 -13.08
N THR A 234 13.50 -0.77 -13.32
CA THR A 234 14.79 -1.46 -13.12
C THR A 234 14.98 -1.81 -11.64
N ALA A 235 14.72 -0.89 -10.72
CA ALA A 235 14.85 -1.13 -9.29
C ALA A 235 13.89 -2.23 -8.79
N VAL A 236 12.63 -2.25 -9.28
CA VAL A 236 11.68 -3.33 -8.98
C VAL A 236 12.22 -4.67 -9.46
N ARG A 237 12.64 -4.74 -10.73
CA ARG A 237 13.21 -5.97 -11.31
C ARG A 237 14.41 -6.47 -10.50
N ASP A 238 15.37 -5.60 -10.25
CA ASP A 238 16.60 -5.96 -9.55
C ASP A 238 16.29 -6.47 -8.15
N ARG A 239 15.33 -5.86 -7.44
CA ARG A 239 14.92 -6.32 -6.12
C ARG A 239 14.25 -7.70 -6.18
N LEU A 240 13.34 -7.94 -7.13
CA LEU A 240 12.68 -9.25 -7.30
C LEU A 240 13.69 -10.35 -7.66
N LEU A 241 14.69 -10.05 -8.49
CA LEU A 241 15.68 -11.02 -8.94
C LEU A 241 16.76 -11.39 -7.91
N ARG A 242 16.82 -10.68 -6.77
CA ARG A 242 17.65 -11.08 -5.62
C ARG A 242 17.12 -12.31 -4.91
N GLU A 243 15.86 -12.66 -5.12
CA GLU A 243 15.27 -13.81 -4.47
C GLU A 243 15.90 -15.11 -4.98
N PRO A 244 16.27 -16.02 -4.06
CA PRO A 244 16.84 -17.30 -4.45
C PRO A 244 15.80 -18.10 -5.24
N THR A 245 16.23 -18.67 -6.36
CA THR A 245 15.39 -19.50 -7.24
C THR A 245 15.77 -20.98 -7.09
N THR A 246 16.05 -21.43 -5.87
CA THR A 246 16.41 -22.84 -5.64
C THR A 246 15.25 -23.72 -6.05
N GLN A 247 15.44 -24.47 -7.13
CA GLN A 247 14.40 -25.25 -7.77
C GLN A 247 14.45 -26.67 -7.19
N GLY A 248 13.63 -26.93 -6.18
CA GLY A 248 13.23 -28.30 -5.81
C GLY A 248 12.22 -28.86 -6.81
N SER A 249 11.72 -30.06 -6.57
CA SER A 249 10.61 -30.61 -7.36
C SER A 249 9.27 -30.03 -6.89
N TYR A 250 8.26 -30.04 -7.77
CA TYR A 250 6.90 -29.63 -7.39
C TYR A 250 6.34 -30.49 -6.25
N GLN A 251 6.71 -31.78 -6.18
CA GLN A 251 6.22 -32.72 -5.18
C GLN A 251 6.79 -32.45 -3.77
N GLU A 252 7.99 -31.86 -3.67
CA GLU A 252 8.63 -31.56 -2.39
C GLU A 252 8.07 -30.28 -1.77
N ASP A 253 7.96 -29.21 -2.57
CA ASP A 253 7.41 -27.92 -2.14
C ASP A 253 6.73 -27.23 -3.34
N PRO A 254 5.42 -27.47 -3.55
CA PRO A 254 4.70 -26.90 -4.68
C PRO A 254 4.73 -25.37 -4.70
N ALA A 255 4.66 -24.72 -3.53
CA ALA A 255 4.62 -23.26 -3.43
C ALA A 255 5.97 -22.64 -3.79
N ALA A 256 7.07 -23.19 -3.26
CA ALA A 256 8.41 -22.76 -3.64
C ALA A 256 8.69 -23.02 -5.12
N TYR A 257 8.27 -24.17 -5.66
CA TYR A 257 8.43 -24.49 -7.07
C TYR A 257 7.72 -23.48 -7.99
N LEU A 258 6.45 -23.15 -7.70
CA LEU A 258 5.67 -22.18 -8.48
C LEU A 258 6.32 -20.79 -8.45
N THR A 259 6.76 -20.36 -7.26
CA THR A 259 7.45 -19.08 -7.07
C THR A 259 8.77 -19.04 -7.85
N ALA A 260 9.61 -20.06 -7.71
CA ALA A 260 10.91 -20.16 -8.37
C ALA A 260 10.76 -20.23 -9.89
N THR A 261 9.79 -20.97 -10.39
CA THR A 261 9.50 -21.09 -11.83
C THR A 261 9.11 -19.73 -12.43
N TRP A 262 8.25 -18.97 -11.74
CA TRP A 262 7.89 -17.64 -12.21
C TRP A 262 9.08 -16.67 -12.20
N LEU A 263 9.85 -16.64 -11.11
CA LEU A 263 11.05 -15.80 -10.96
C LEU A 263 12.13 -16.13 -12.00
N GLN A 264 12.32 -17.41 -12.31
CA GLN A 264 13.24 -17.85 -13.37
C GLN A 264 12.76 -17.36 -14.75
N GLY A 265 11.45 -17.42 -15.02
CA GLY A 265 10.89 -16.83 -16.24
C GLY A 265 11.08 -15.30 -16.30
N LEU A 266 10.90 -14.61 -15.17
CA LEU A 266 11.15 -13.16 -15.06
C LEU A 266 12.63 -12.82 -15.35
N ARG A 267 13.57 -13.61 -14.84
CA ARG A 267 15.01 -13.45 -15.08
C ARG A 267 15.35 -13.47 -16.57
N ASN A 268 14.70 -14.37 -17.30
CA ASN A 268 14.88 -14.57 -18.74
C ASN A 268 14.08 -13.59 -19.62
N THR A 269 13.23 -12.75 -19.02
CA THR A 269 12.41 -11.78 -19.75
C THR A 269 13.26 -10.56 -20.16
N PRO A 270 13.21 -10.12 -21.45
CA PRO A 270 13.81 -8.86 -21.87
C PRO A 270 13.21 -7.66 -21.13
N GLU A 271 13.99 -6.60 -20.89
CA GLU A 271 13.50 -5.42 -20.13
C GLU A 271 12.24 -4.79 -20.75
N ALA A 272 12.14 -4.77 -22.08
CA ALA A 272 10.98 -4.25 -22.80
C ALA A 272 9.68 -5.01 -22.50
N GLU A 273 9.78 -6.29 -22.11
CA GLU A 273 8.64 -7.17 -21.83
C GLU A 273 8.33 -7.28 -20.33
N LEU A 274 9.09 -6.60 -19.47
CA LEU A 274 8.96 -6.71 -18.01
C LEU A 274 7.56 -6.36 -17.50
N ALA A 275 6.98 -5.27 -17.99
CA ALA A 275 5.65 -4.82 -17.58
C ALA A 275 4.57 -5.85 -17.96
N ASN A 276 4.69 -6.44 -19.16
CA ASN A 276 3.78 -7.50 -19.60
C ASN A 276 3.97 -8.77 -18.75
N ARG A 277 5.21 -9.14 -18.44
CA ARG A 277 5.52 -10.32 -17.61
C ARG A 277 5.00 -10.21 -16.17
N LEU A 278 5.04 -9.01 -15.59
CA LEU A 278 4.39 -8.74 -14.31
C LEU A 278 2.87 -8.90 -14.46
N ARG A 279 2.27 -8.23 -15.46
CA ARG A 279 0.82 -8.27 -15.69
C ARG A 279 0.27 -9.69 -15.92
N THR A 280 1.03 -10.59 -16.56
CA THR A 280 0.59 -11.97 -16.81
C THR A 280 0.93 -12.95 -15.69
N GLN A 281 1.49 -12.49 -14.58
CA GLN A 281 1.98 -13.37 -13.51
C GLN A 281 0.93 -14.36 -12.99
N GLY A 282 -0.29 -13.91 -12.70
CA GLY A 282 -1.35 -14.79 -12.18
C GLY A 282 -1.69 -15.91 -13.17
N VAL A 283 -1.76 -15.58 -14.46
CA VAL A 283 -1.98 -16.54 -15.56
C VAL A 283 -0.80 -17.50 -15.68
N ASP A 284 0.43 -17.01 -15.58
CA ASP A 284 1.64 -17.81 -15.72
C ASP A 284 1.79 -18.81 -14.56
N ILE A 285 1.56 -18.39 -13.32
CA ILE A 285 1.59 -19.27 -12.15
C ILE A 285 0.46 -20.31 -12.22
N ALA A 286 -0.77 -19.89 -12.54
CA ALA A 286 -1.89 -20.82 -12.70
C ALA A 286 -1.66 -21.84 -13.82
N ARG A 287 -0.98 -21.44 -14.91
CA ARG A 287 -0.60 -22.35 -16.00
C ARG A 287 0.39 -23.40 -15.52
N THR A 288 1.44 -23.02 -14.81
CA THR A 288 2.40 -23.98 -14.25
C THR A 288 1.70 -24.92 -13.27
N TRP A 289 0.89 -24.38 -12.36
CA TRP A 289 0.15 -25.18 -11.38
C TRP A 289 -0.77 -26.23 -12.03
N THR A 290 -1.55 -25.84 -13.05
CA THR A 290 -2.42 -26.79 -13.78
C THR A 290 -1.65 -27.82 -14.60
N GLN A 291 -0.47 -27.47 -15.13
CA GLN A 291 0.42 -28.42 -15.80
C GLN A 291 0.92 -29.50 -14.85
N GLU A 292 1.43 -29.11 -13.68
CA GLU A 292 1.95 -30.05 -12.67
C GLU A 292 0.84 -30.98 -12.12
N ARG A 293 -0.41 -30.52 -12.13
CA ARG A 293 -1.59 -31.29 -11.74
C ARG A 293 -2.13 -32.20 -12.85
N ASN A 294 -1.55 -32.17 -14.04
CA ASN A 294 -2.06 -32.87 -15.22
C ASN A 294 -3.54 -32.55 -15.52
N THR A 295 -3.97 -31.30 -15.29
CA THR A 295 -5.30 -30.84 -15.67
C THR A 295 -5.47 -30.95 -17.19
N ASP A 296 -6.60 -31.48 -17.66
CA ASP A 296 -6.85 -31.63 -19.09
C ASP A 296 -6.86 -30.28 -19.81
N GLU A 297 -6.55 -30.29 -21.11
CA GLU A 297 -6.36 -29.07 -21.88
C GLU A 297 -7.58 -28.16 -21.89
N PHE A 298 -8.78 -28.74 -22.00
CA PHE A 298 -10.01 -27.96 -22.09
C PHE A 298 -10.29 -27.23 -20.78
N THR A 299 -10.24 -27.95 -19.65
CA THR A 299 -10.40 -27.38 -18.30
C THR A 299 -9.33 -26.33 -18.03
N ARG A 300 -8.08 -26.62 -18.38
CA ARG A 300 -6.96 -25.69 -18.21
C ARG A 300 -7.17 -24.38 -18.97
N GLN A 301 -7.56 -24.44 -20.25
CA GLN A 301 -7.79 -23.22 -21.05
C GLN A 301 -8.98 -22.41 -20.55
N ALA A 302 -10.08 -23.07 -20.16
CA ALA A 302 -11.24 -22.40 -19.57
C ALA A 302 -10.85 -21.64 -18.29
N LEU A 303 -10.12 -22.31 -17.39
CA LEU A 303 -9.61 -21.70 -16.17
C LEU A 303 -8.69 -20.51 -16.46
N LEU A 304 -7.70 -20.67 -17.34
CA LEU A 304 -6.75 -19.59 -17.65
C LEU A 304 -7.45 -18.36 -18.24
N ALA A 305 -8.54 -18.55 -18.99
CA ALA A 305 -9.37 -17.45 -19.47
C ALA A 305 -10.13 -16.73 -18.33
N GLU A 306 -10.58 -17.45 -17.31
CA GLU A 306 -11.19 -16.85 -16.10
C GLU A 306 -10.17 -16.06 -15.28
N VAL A 307 -8.99 -16.64 -15.07
CA VAL A 307 -7.85 -16.02 -14.38
C VAL A 307 -7.46 -14.71 -15.08
N ASP A 308 -7.29 -14.72 -16.41
CA ASP A 308 -6.92 -13.52 -17.17
C ASP A 308 -8.01 -12.43 -17.10
N ARG A 309 -9.29 -12.80 -17.22
CA ARG A 309 -10.41 -11.85 -17.07
C ARG A 309 -10.44 -11.21 -15.68
N SER A 310 -10.22 -11.99 -14.64
CA SER A 310 -10.21 -11.51 -13.25
C SER A 310 -9.07 -10.52 -12.99
N ALA A 311 -7.85 -10.88 -13.41
CA ALA A 311 -6.69 -9.98 -13.33
C ALA A 311 -6.91 -8.68 -14.10
N LEU A 312 -7.42 -8.76 -15.33
CA LEU A 312 -7.67 -7.58 -16.17
C LEU A 312 -8.76 -6.67 -15.60
N SER A 313 -9.81 -7.24 -15.02
CA SER A 313 -10.87 -6.49 -14.35
C SER A 313 -10.31 -5.71 -13.16
N ALA A 314 -9.55 -6.39 -12.30
CA ALA A 314 -8.92 -5.80 -11.13
C ALA A 314 -7.92 -4.70 -11.49
N TYR A 315 -7.06 -4.95 -12.49
CA TYR A 315 -6.13 -3.97 -13.03
C TYR A 315 -6.82 -2.67 -13.45
N ARG A 316 -7.98 -2.77 -14.11
CA ARG A 316 -8.75 -1.58 -14.53
C ARG A 316 -9.37 -0.85 -13.35
N GLU A 317 -9.86 -1.61 -12.37
CA GLU A 317 -10.45 -1.07 -11.13
C GLU A 317 -9.43 -0.29 -10.29
N ALA A 318 -8.20 -0.79 -10.19
CA ALA A 318 -7.13 -0.09 -9.46
C ALA A 318 -6.64 1.20 -10.14
N LYS A 319 -6.99 1.40 -11.43
CA LYS A 319 -6.64 2.60 -12.20
C LYS A 319 -7.69 3.70 -12.18
N SER A 320 -8.94 3.35 -11.88
CA SER A 320 -10.08 4.29 -11.84
C SER A 320 -10.14 5.03 -10.51
#